data_AF-A0A1M7CWI7-F1
#
_entry.id   AF-A0A1M7CWI7-F1
#
_cell.length_a   1.000
_cell.length_b   1.000
_cell.length_c   1.000
_cell.angle_alpha   90.00
_cell.angle_beta   90.00
_cell.angle_gamma   90.00
#
_symmetry.space_group_name_H-M   'P 1'
#
loop_
_entity.id
_entity.type
_entity.pdbx_description
1 polymer ?
#
loop_
_entity_poly.entity_id
_entity_poly.type
_entity_poly.pdbx_seq_one_letter_code
_entity_poly.pdbx_strand_id
1 'polypeptide(L)'
;MSNAETIIEEIGLYLEKSSLKKSNITKEELITFIENKWKEADDEKYNIHQGCIYIGRMTNEYIWAKDFDNMMRWLAEDEKHISSKKHEAYIRNYYKGQCCLECGNEEKALEYFHLSYADNPDYIFERAPFCYEFFNRHLENPRELNSEIDDEPETDYYIELDYWKAFFKEEGELCYHFLDDEGEIMEDSSELQEKGISYLEDHQEEILHTMLGELLKIYPDLQKAYDYTEEYKKDCMPDIKTIKGFSGLLSPTIFYVTSVIKDDYPYIGFSFNCPWDIEHDLGFMVHKDRVVEIGDAALAFDTFIAQNDAQLR
;
A
#
# COMPACT_ATOMS: atom_id res chain seq x y z
N MET A 1 -34.20 11.11 -0.99
CA MET A 1 -33.09 10.22 -0.63
C MET A 1 -31.85 10.87 -1.22
N SER A 2 -30.80 11.06 -0.42
CA SER A 2 -29.55 11.63 -0.92
C SER A 2 -28.98 10.71 -2.00
N ASN A 3 -28.34 11.28 -3.03
CA ASN A 3 -27.63 10.51 -4.04
C ASN A 3 -26.14 10.32 -3.70
N ALA A 4 -25.66 10.90 -2.59
CA ALA A 4 -24.25 10.95 -2.25
C ALA A 4 -23.68 9.56 -1.96
N GLU A 5 -24.38 8.69 -1.24
CA GLU A 5 -23.90 7.33 -0.91
C GLU A 5 -23.57 6.55 -2.19
N THR A 6 -24.50 6.51 -3.14
CA THR A 6 -24.30 5.82 -4.42
C THR A 6 -23.13 6.40 -5.21
N ILE A 7 -23.00 7.73 -5.26
CA ILE A 7 -21.93 8.37 -6.04
C ILE A 7 -20.56 8.18 -5.37
N ILE A 8 -20.49 8.23 -4.04
CA ILE A 8 -19.27 7.94 -3.28
C ILE A 8 -18.86 6.48 -3.45
N GLU A 9 -19.81 5.56 -3.51
CA GLU A 9 -19.55 4.16 -3.85
C GLU A 9 -18.99 4.04 -5.29
N GLU A 10 -19.59 4.69 -6.28
CA GLU A 10 -19.09 4.72 -7.66
C GLU A 10 -17.66 5.27 -7.78
N ILE A 11 -17.32 6.31 -7.01
CA ILE A 11 -15.95 6.86 -6.98
C ILE A 11 -14.97 5.84 -6.40
N GLY A 12 -15.32 5.18 -5.29
CA GLY A 12 -14.46 4.17 -4.66
C GLY A 12 -14.17 3.02 -5.60
N LEU A 13 -15.20 2.52 -6.25
CA LEU A 13 -15.12 1.43 -7.22
C LEU A 13 -14.27 1.81 -8.45
N TYR A 14 -14.32 3.06 -8.90
CA TYR A 14 -13.46 3.53 -9.98
C TYR A 14 -12.00 3.70 -9.54
N LEU A 15 -11.76 4.14 -8.30
CA LEU A 15 -10.43 4.20 -7.70
C LEU A 15 -9.80 2.82 -7.60
N GLU A 16 -10.53 1.81 -7.12
CA GLU A 16 -10.08 0.41 -7.09
C GLU A 16 -9.69 -0.06 -8.50
N LYS A 17 -10.56 0.15 -9.49
CA LYS A 17 -10.27 -0.17 -10.90
C LYS A 17 -9.02 0.54 -11.44
N SER A 18 -8.77 1.77 -11.02
CA SER A 18 -7.59 2.54 -11.45
C SER A 18 -6.28 2.00 -10.89
N SER A 19 -6.33 1.36 -9.72
CA SER A 19 -5.16 0.78 -9.04
C SER A 19 -4.81 -0.63 -9.52
N LEU A 20 -5.67 -1.26 -10.32
CA LEU A 20 -5.43 -2.61 -10.84
C LEU A 20 -4.19 -2.64 -11.74
N LYS A 21 -3.38 -3.71 -11.63
CA LYS A 21 -2.20 -3.94 -12.47
C LYS A 21 -2.47 -3.85 -13.98
N LYS A 22 -3.66 -4.27 -14.42
CA LYS A 22 -4.11 -4.23 -15.83
C LYS A 22 -4.84 -2.94 -16.20
N SER A 23 -4.97 -2.00 -15.28
CA SER A 23 -5.70 -0.77 -15.54
C SER A 23 -5.01 0.03 -16.64
N ASN A 24 -5.81 0.52 -17.58
CA ASN A 24 -5.36 1.50 -18.57
C ASN A 24 -5.94 2.89 -18.26
N ILE A 25 -6.56 3.06 -17.09
CA ILE A 25 -7.11 4.35 -16.65
C ILE A 25 -5.95 5.29 -16.41
N THR A 26 -5.87 6.38 -17.16
CA THR A 26 -4.83 7.38 -16.93
C THR A 26 -5.16 8.25 -15.71
N LYS A 27 -4.15 8.95 -15.18
CA LYS A 27 -4.38 9.91 -14.09
C LYS A 27 -5.38 11.00 -14.50
N GLU A 28 -5.31 11.46 -15.75
CA GLU A 28 -6.25 12.45 -16.28
C GLU A 28 -7.68 11.92 -16.36
N GLU A 29 -7.86 10.67 -16.76
CA GLU A 29 -9.18 10.01 -16.77
C GLU A 29 -9.72 9.83 -15.35
N LEU A 30 -8.86 9.43 -14.40
CA LEU A 30 -9.19 9.31 -12.98
C LEU A 30 -9.66 10.64 -12.39
N ILE A 31 -8.85 11.68 -12.53
CA ILE A 31 -9.16 13.04 -12.08
C ILE A 31 -10.49 13.49 -12.69
N THR A 32 -10.65 13.33 -14.01
CA THR A 32 -11.87 13.76 -14.72
C THR A 32 -13.11 13.03 -14.23
N PHE A 33 -13.02 11.73 -13.99
CA PHE A 33 -14.13 10.93 -13.48
C PHE A 33 -14.56 11.41 -12.08
N ILE A 34 -13.61 11.53 -11.16
CA ILE A 34 -13.88 11.95 -9.78
C ILE A 34 -14.43 13.37 -9.74
N GLU A 35 -13.88 14.30 -10.53
CA GLU A 35 -14.40 15.68 -10.64
C GLU A 35 -15.86 15.73 -11.07
N ASN A 36 -16.24 14.92 -12.07
CA ASN A 36 -17.61 14.90 -12.57
C ASN A 36 -18.55 14.29 -11.54
N LYS A 37 -18.17 13.14 -10.97
CA LYS A 37 -18.97 12.46 -9.94
C LYS A 37 -19.11 13.28 -8.66
N TRP A 38 -18.03 13.90 -8.19
CA TRP A 38 -18.07 14.78 -7.04
C TRP A 38 -19.06 15.94 -7.22
N LYS A 39 -19.19 16.49 -8.43
CA LYS A 39 -20.17 17.54 -8.75
C LYS A 39 -21.62 17.05 -8.81
N GLU A 40 -21.83 15.79 -9.19
CA GLU A 40 -23.16 15.15 -9.24
C GLU A 40 -23.71 14.85 -7.84
N ALA A 41 -22.83 14.56 -6.87
CA ALA A 41 -23.21 14.23 -5.50
C ALA A 41 -23.72 15.46 -4.74
N ASP A 42 -24.85 15.30 -4.05
CA ASP A 42 -25.36 16.31 -3.12
C ASP A 42 -24.45 16.47 -1.88
N ASP A 43 -24.72 17.49 -1.07
CA ASP A 43 -23.86 17.89 0.05
C ASP A 43 -23.74 16.84 1.16
N GLU A 44 -24.57 15.79 1.17
CA GLU A 44 -24.43 14.69 2.14
C GLU A 44 -23.08 13.97 1.98
N LYS A 45 -22.41 14.09 0.83
CA LYS A 45 -21.05 13.57 0.60
C LYS A 45 -20.03 14.05 1.63
N TYR A 46 -20.25 15.23 2.23
CA TYR A 46 -19.38 15.77 3.28
C TYR A 46 -19.56 15.10 4.65
N ASN A 47 -20.57 14.25 4.80
CA ASN A 47 -20.85 13.47 6.00
C ASN A 47 -20.44 11.99 5.87
N ILE A 48 -20.09 11.54 4.67
CA ILE A 48 -19.70 10.15 4.39
C ILE A 48 -18.19 10.03 4.58
N HIS A 49 -17.73 9.06 5.38
CA HIS A 49 -16.32 8.91 5.72
C HIS A 49 -15.39 8.84 4.50
N GLN A 50 -15.78 8.08 3.46
CA GLN A 50 -15.01 7.96 2.21
C GLN A 50 -14.86 9.31 1.49
N GLY A 51 -15.78 10.26 1.70
CA GLY A 51 -15.69 11.61 1.14
C GLY A 51 -14.38 12.30 1.48
N CYS A 52 -13.91 12.26 2.74
CA CYS A 52 -12.62 12.86 3.10
C CYS A 52 -11.42 12.11 2.50
N ILE A 53 -11.53 10.79 2.32
CA ILE A 53 -10.48 10.00 1.65
C ILE A 53 -10.31 10.47 0.21
N TYR A 54 -11.42 10.66 -0.51
CA TYR A 54 -11.36 11.08 -1.92
C TYR A 54 -10.92 12.53 -2.09
N ILE A 55 -11.28 13.42 -1.15
CA ILE A 55 -10.74 14.79 -1.11
C ILE A 55 -9.21 14.76 -0.95
N GLY A 56 -8.70 13.94 -0.02
CA GLY A 56 -7.26 13.73 0.15
C GLY A 56 -6.60 13.20 -1.12
N ARG A 57 -7.21 12.19 -1.76
CA ARG A 57 -6.71 11.64 -3.03
C ARG A 57 -6.62 12.71 -4.11
N MET A 58 -7.67 13.49 -4.33
CA MET A 58 -7.69 14.54 -5.35
C MET A 58 -6.70 15.66 -5.05
N THR A 59 -6.51 16.02 -3.77
CA THR A 59 -5.48 16.97 -3.34
C THR A 59 -4.09 16.49 -3.80
N ASN A 60 -3.76 15.22 -3.55
CA ASN A 60 -2.48 14.63 -3.95
C ASN A 60 -2.30 14.56 -5.48
N GLU A 61 -3.35 14.22 -6.23
CA GLU A 61 -3.28 14.21 -7.70
C GLU A 61 -2.92 15.61 -8.26
N TYR A 62 -3.51 16.67 -7.72
CA TYR A 62 -3.18 18.04 -8.14
C TYR A 62 -1.83 18.54 -7.61
N ILE A 63 -1.37 18.05 -6.45
CA ILE A 63 0.02 18.25 -6.00
C ILE A 63 1.00 17.66 -7.00
N TRP A 64 0.79 16.42 -7.44
CA TRP A 64 1.64 15.75 -8.43
C TRP A 64 1.61 16.43 -9.80
N ALA A 65 0.44 16.92 -10.21
CA ALA A 65 0.28 17.69 -11.43
C ALA A 65 0.85 19.13 -11.34
N LYS A 66 1.29 19.58 -10.16
CA LYS A 66 1.69 20.96 -9.86
C LYS A 66 0.61 21.99 -10.22
N ASP A 67 -0.65 21.60 -10.04
CA ASP A 67 -1.83 22.46 -10.26
C ASP A 67 -2.30 23.03 -8.91
N PHE A 68 -1.69 24.16 -8.55
CA PHE A 68 -1.92 24.83 -7.28
C PHE A 68 -3.37 25.27 -7.09
N ASP A 69 -4.03 25.77 -8.14
CA ASP A 69 -5.38 26.32 -8.04
C ASP A 69 -6.41 25.21 -7.75
N ASN A 70 -6.29 24.07 -8.42
CA ASN A 70 -7.16 22.93 -8.14
C ASN A 70 -6.85 22.25 -6.81
N MET A 71 -5.58 22.14 -6.44
CA MET A 71 -5.17 21.66 -5.11
C MET A 71 -5.82 22.51 -4.01
N MET A 72 -5.73 23.85 -4.11
CA MET A 72 -6.36 24.77 -3.16
C MET A 72 -7.89 24.66 -3.15
N ARG A 73 -8.52 24.43 -4.31
CA ARG A 73 -9.97 24.19 -4.37
C ARG A 73 -10.36 22.92 -3.61
N TRP A 74 -9.61 21.83 -3.74
CA TRP A 74 -9.90 20.59 -3.01
C TRP A 74 -9.63 20.70 -1.51
N LEU A 75 -8.63 21.49 -1.09
CA LEU A 75 -8.48 21.85 0.33
C LEU A 75 -9.70 22.63 0.86
N ALA A 76 -10.34 23.46 0.04
CA ALA A 76 -11.59 24.12 0.41
C ALA A 76 -12.81 23.17 0.43
N GLU A 77 -12.79 22.09 -0.35
CA GLU A 77 -13.77 21.00 -0.23
C GLU A 77 -13.61 20.25 1.11
N ASP A 78 -12.37 20.02 1.57
CA ASP A 78 -12.09 19.39 2.88
C ASP A 78 -12.70 20.18 4.05
N GLU A 79 -12.63 21.52 4.00
CA GLU A 79 -13.22 22.38 5.04
C GLU A 79 -14.72 22.20 5.23
N LYS A 80 -15.43 21.73 4.18
CA LYS A 80 -16.87 21.45 4.25
C LYS A 80 -17.15 20.12 4.94
N HIS A 81 -16.21 19.17 4.88
CA HIS A 81 -16.33 17.84 5.44
C HIS A 81 -16.34 17.85 6.97
N ILE A 82 -17.14 16.99 7.61
CA ILE A 82 -17.27 16.95 9.09
C ILE A 82 -15.94 16.60 9.76
N SER A 83 -15.10 15.79 9.11
CA SER A 83 -13.78 15.38 9.62
C SER A 83 -12.86 16.57 9.85
N SER A 84 -12.91 17.62 9.03
CA SER A 84 -12.05 18.80 9.18
C SER A 84 -12.26 19.50 10.54
N LYS A 85 -13.45 19.37 11.12
CA LYS A 85 -13.81 19.93 12.43
C LYS A 85 -13.25 19.14 13.61
N LYS A 86 -12.70 17.93 13.38
CA LYS A 86 -12.08 17.11 14.44
C LYS A 86 -10.71 17.63 14.87
N HIS A 87 -10.05 18.40 14.01
CA HIS A 87 -8.70 18.88 14.25
C HIS A 87 -8.68 20.32 14.74
N GLU A 88 -7.63 20.69 15.48
CA GLU A 88 -7.40 22.07 15.88
C GLU A 88 -6.96 22.93 14.68
N ALA A 89 -7.05 24.26 14.82
CA ALA A 89 -6.76 25.17 13.71
C ALA A 89 -5.29 25.07 13.25
N TYR A 90 -4.34 24.99 14.19
CA TYR A 90 -2.93 24.81 13.84
C TYR A 90 -2.64 23.53 13.06
N ILE A 91 -3.36 22.44 13.34
CA ILE A 91 -3.21 21.15 12.62
C ILE A 91 -3.65 21.32 11.17
N ARG A 92 -4.83 21.91 10.96
CA ARG A 92 -5.33 22.18 9.60
C ARG A 92 -4.42 23.14 8.83
N ASN A 93 -3.92 24.18 9.50
CA ASN A 93 -3.01 25.14 8.87
C ASN A 93 -1.68 24.47 8.51
N TYR A 94 -1.13 23.62 9.38
CA TYR A 94 0.07 22.83 9.05
C TYR A 94 -0.16 21.99 7.79
N TYR A 95 -1.27 21.23 7.74
CA TYR A 95 -1.58 20.38 6.59
C TYR A 95 -1.68 21.18 5.29
N LYS A 96 -2.37 22.33 5.29
CA LYS A 96 -2.43 23.22 4.12
C LYS A 96 -1.05 23.75 3.72
N GLY A 97 -0.22 24.11 4.71
CA GLY A 97 1.15 24.55 4.48
C GLY A 97 1.99 23.48 3.80
N GLN A 98 1.87 22.23 4.27
CA GLN A 98 2.51 21.07 3.65
C GLN A 98 2.05 20.87 2.20
N CYS A 99 0.74 20.84 1.94
CA CYS A 99 0.22 20.69 0.58
C CYS A 99 0.68 21.82 -0.35
N CYS A 100 0.72 23.07 0.12
CA CYS A 100 1.24 24.20 -0.66
C CYS A 100 2.73 24.01 -0.99
N LEU A 101 3.53 23.57 -0.01
CA LEU A 101 4.96 23.36 -0.19
C LEU A 101 5.23 22.23 -1.20
N GLU A 102 4.55 21.10 -1.05
CA GLU A 102 4.66 19.96 -1.98
C GLU A 102 4.18 20.32 -3.40
N CYS A 103 3.18 21.19 -3.53
CA CYS A 103 2.71 21.73 -4.82
C CYS A 103 3.68 22.77 -5.42
N GLY A 104 4.69 23.23 -4.66
CA GLY A 104 5.71 24.17 -5.12
C GLY A 104 5.38 25.64 -4.89
N ASN A 105 4.38 25.96 -4.06
CA ASN A 105 4.05 27.33 -3.68
C ASN A 105 4.56 27.65 -2.27
N GLU A 106 5.84 28.04 -2.20
CA GLU A 106 6.53 28.36 -0.95
C GLU A 106 5.93 29.55 -0.22
N GLU A 107 5.46 30.58 -0.94
CA GLU A 107 4.84 31.78 -0.34
C GLU A 107 3.58 31.40 0.44
N LYS A 108 2.68 30.63 -0.20
CA LYS A 108 1.45 30.18 0.47
C LYS A 108 1.74 29.18 1.59
N ALA A 109 2.72 28.31 1.39
CA ALA A 109 3.16 27.39 2.44
C ALA A 109 3.60 28.15 3.70
N LEU A 110 4.42 29.19 3.52
CA LEU A 110 4.93 30.01 4.60
C LEU A 110 3.80 30.76 5.35
N GLU A 111 2.81 31.30 4.62
CA GLU A 111 1.62 31.90 5.25
C GLU A 111 0.92 30.92 6.20
N TYR A 112 0.65 29.70 5.72
CA TYR A 112 -0.03 28.68 6.52
C TYR A 112 0.83 28.16 7.68
N PHE A 113 2.12 27.97 7.48
CA PHE A 113 3.03 27.60 8.55
C PHE A 113 3.12 28.69 9.63
N HIS A 114 3.13 29.98 9.27
CA HIS A 114 3.04 31.04 10.27
C HIS A 114 1.73 30.99 11.06
N LEU A 115 0.60 30.70 10.40
CA LEU A 115 -0.69 30.54 11.10
C LEU A 115 -0.69 29.33 12.04
N SER A 116 -0.04 28.23 11.67
CA SER A 116 0.11 27.05 12.53
C SER A 116 1.03 27.35 13.72
N TYR A 117 2.21 27.91 13.44
CA TYR A 117 3.24 28.24 14.43
C TYR A 117 2.77 29.28 15.46
N ALA A 118 1.96 30.26 15.04
CA ALA A 118 1.41 31.28 15.94
C ALA A 118 0.49 30.70 17.02
N ASP A 119 -0.13 29.55 16.74
CA ASP A 119 -1.08 28.88 17.64
C ASP A 119 -0.40 27.73 18.40
N ASN A 120 0.46 26.95 17.74
CA ASN A 120 1.34 25.96 18.37
C ASN A 120 2.75 25.98 17.76
N PRO A 121 3.75 26.61 18.43
CA PRO A 121 5.11 26.72 17.92
C PRO A 121 5.87 25.41 17.74
N ASP A 122 5.51 24.37 18.50
CA ASP A 122 6.24 23.10 18.52
C ASP A 122 5.73 22.14 17.44
N TYR A 123 4.44 22.23 17.11
CA TYR A 123 3.78 21.27 16.24
C TYR A 123 4.47 21.06 14.89
N ILE A 124 5.00 22.11 14.25
CA ILE A 124 5.67 21.98 12.94
C ILE A 124 6.94 21.12 13.07
N PHE A 125 7.67 21.24 14.19
CA PHE A 125 8.96 20.59 14.43
C PHE A 125 8.85 19.14 14.89
N GLU A 126 7.63 18.64 15.14
CA GLU A 126 7.32 17.24 15.43
C GLU A 126 6.83 16.47 14.19
N ARG A 127 6.92 17.09 13.01
CA ARG A 127 6.35 16.58 11.75
C ARG A 127 7.42 16.34 10.69
N ALA A 128 7.01 16.25 9.43
CA ALA A 128 7.88 15.84 8.34
C ALA A 128 9.12 16.76 8.23
N PRO A 129 10.34 16.19 8.12
CA PRO A 129 11.58 16.96 8.05
C PRO A 129 11.59 18.09 7.04
N PHE A 130 11.15 17.82 5.81
CA PHE A 130 11.15 18.83 4.77
C PHE A 130 10.27 20.05 5.10
N CYS A 131 9.20 19.90 5.89
CA CYS A 131 8.34 21.00 6.33
C CYS A 131 9.06 21.86 7.38
N TYR A 132 9.57 21.26 8.46
CA TYR A 132 10.21 22.03 9.52
C TYR A 132 11.54 22.62 9.05
N GLU A 133 12.30 21.94 8.21
CA GLU A 133 13.53 22.49 7.63
C GLU A 133 13.24 23.71 6.76
N PHE A 134 12.21 23.62 5.90
CA PHE A 134 11.76 24.74 5.10
C PHE A 134 11.36 25.94 5.96
N PHE A 135 10.49 25.72 6.95
CA PHE A 135 9.99 26.79 7.80
C PHE A 135 11.07 27.38 8.71
N ASN A 136 11.98 26.55 9.24
CA ASN A 136 13.04 26.97 10.15
C ASN A 136 14.00 27.97 9.49
N ARG A 137 14.26 27.84 8.19
CA ARG A 137 15.07 28.81 7.40
C ARG A 137 14.44 30.20 7.31
N HIS A 138 13.14 30.31 7.56
CA HIS A 138 12.37 31.56 7.46
C HIS A 138 12.02 32.16 8.83
N LEU A 139 12.45 31.55 9.93
CA LEU A 139 12.30 32.12 11.26
C LEU A 139 13.33 33.21 11.51
N GLU A 140 12.94 34.26 12.24
CA GLU A 140 13.89 35.27 12.74
C GLU A 140 14.98 34.64 13.62
N ASN A 141 14.61 33.60 14.38
CA ASN A 141 15.51 32.82 15.22
C ASN A 141 15.28 31.32 14.95
N PRO A 142 16.03 30.72 14.00
CA PRO A 142 15.92 29.29 13.70
C PRO A 142 16.22 28.41 14.92
N ARG A 143 15.44 27.33 15.08
CA ARG A 143 15.70 26.27 16.06
C ARG A 143 16.89 25.42 15.65
N GLU A 144 17.61 24.91 16.64
CA GLU A 144 18.58 23.84 16.45
C GLU A 144 17.82 22.54 16.17
N LEU A 145 18.08 21.91 15.02
CA LEU A 145 17.43 20.67 14.61
C LEU A 145 18.37 19.51 14.96
N ASN A 146 17.94 18.58 15.82
CA ASN A 146 18.68 17.34 16.05
C ASN A 146 18.48 16.42 14.85
N SER A 147 19.58 16.04 14.21
CA SER A 147 19.60 15.14 13.04
C SER A 147 19.57 13.66 13.42
N GLU A 148 19.30 13.31 14.68
CA GLU A 148 19.08 11.93 15.09
C GLU A 148 17.68 11.53 14.63
N ILE A 149 17.60 11.22 13.34
CA ILE A 149 16.55 10.36 12.81
C ILE A 149 16.79 9.01 13.50
N ASP A 150 15.77 8.45 14.14
CA ASP A 150 15.71 7.01 14.44
C ASP A 150 15.67 6.29 13.09
N ASP A 151 16.81 6.26 12.39
CA ASP A 151 17.08 5.32 11.32
C ASP A 151 17.38 4.00 12.04
N GLU A 152 16.36 3.35 12.60
CA GLU A 152 16.45 1.90 12.78
C GLU A 152 16.80 1.35 11.39
N PRO A 153 17.95 0.70 11.22
CA PRO A 153 18.33 0.21 9.91
C PRO A 153 17.29 -0.84 9.49
N GLU A 154 16.44 -0.49 8.52
CA GLU A 154 15.66 -1.47 7.77
C GLU A 154 16.66 -2.43 7.12
N THR A 155 16.77 -3.65 7.67
CA THR A 155 17.63 -4.70 7.12
C THR A 155 16.89 -5.36 5.95
N ASP A 156 16.76 -4.62 4.87
CA ASP A 156 16.16 -5.09 3.63
C ASP A 156 17.18 -5.89 2.83
N TYR A 157 16.83 -7.12 2.47
CA TYR A 157 17.58 -7.91 1.51
C TYR A 157 16.82 -8.00 0.18
N TYR A 158 17.55 -8.18 -0.91
CA TYR A 158 17.01 -8.15 -2.26
C TYR A 158 17.55 -9.32 -3.09
N ILE A 159 16.69 -9.91 -3.91
CA ILE A 159 17.05 -11.02 -4.80
C ILE A 159 16.39 -10.88 -6.17
N GLU A 160 17.10 -11.23 -7.24
CA GLU A 160 16.53 -11.24 -8.59
C GLU A 160 16.03 -12.65 -8.95
N LEU A 161 14.71 -12.79 -9.09
CA LEU A 161 14.06 -14.03 -9.53
C LEU A 161 13.65 -13.90 -11.00
N ASP A 162 14.60 -14.17 -11.91
CA ASP A 162 14.44 -14.03 -13.37
C ASP A 162 13.15 -14.63 -13.94
N TYR A 163 12.76 -15.80 -13.44
CA TYR A 163 11.53 -16.46 -13.89
C TYR A 163 10.29 -15.69 -13.44
N TRP A 164 10.26 -15.24 -12.19
CA TRP A 164 9.14 -14.49 -11.62
C TRP A 164 9.00 -13.15 -12.32
N LYS A 165 10.13 -12.45 -12.50
CA LYS A 165 10.26 -11.23 -13.30
C LYS A 165 9.62 -11.40 -14.69
N ALA A 166 10.02 -12.44 -15.42
CA ALA A 166 9.47 -12.74 -16.74
C ALA A 166 7.98 -13.15 -16.71
N PHE A 167 7.56 -13.89 -15.67
CA PHE A 167 6.19 -14.35 -15.52
C PHE A 167 5.22 -13.20 -15.25
N PHE A 168 5.54 -12.34 -14.28
CA PHE A 168 4.73 -11.21 -13.85
C PHE A 168 4.91 -9.95 -14.70
N LYS A 169 5.95 -9.92 -15.55
CA LYS A 169 6.35 -8.77 -16.38
C LYS A 169 6.64 -7.53 -15.54
N GLU A 170 7.30 -7.75 -14.42
CA GLU A 170 7.73 -6.71 -13.49
C GLU A 170 9.25 -6.68 -13.50
N GLU A 171 9.83 -5.51 -13.31
CA GLU A 171 11.27 -5.31 -13.22
C GLU A 171 11.64 -5.04 -11.76
N GLY A 172 12.89 -5.34 -11.38
CA GLY A 172 13.39 -5.10 -10.03
C GLY A 172 13.69 -6.39 -9.26
N GLU A 173 14.24 -6.19 -8.08
CA GLU A 173 14.56 -7.25 -7.12
C GLU A 173 13.39 -7.42 -6.14
N LEU A 174 13.19 -8.63 -5.64
CA LEU A 174 12.19 -8.93 -4.62
C LEU A 174 12.81 -8.75 -3.24
N CYS A 175 12.17 -7.93 -2.40
CA CYS A 175 12.60 -7.73 -1.03
C CYS A 175 12.32 -8.97 -0.18
N TYR A 176 13.17 -9.24 0.81
CA TYR A 176 12.93 -10.26 1.81
C TYR A 176 13.58 -9.98 3.17
N HIS A 177 13.06 -10.67 4.19
CA HIS A 177 13.59 -10.64 5.55
C HIS A 177 13.77 -12.04 6.13
N PHE A 178 14.68 -12.15 7.10
CA PHE A 178 14.83 -13.32 7.94
C PHE A 178 13.99 -13.16 9.21
N LEU A 179 13.27 -14.20 9.60
CA LEU A 179 12.47 -14.20 10.83
C LEU A 179 13.08 -15.13 11.88
N ASP A 180 12.97 -14.75 13.15
CA ASP A 180 13.25 -15.62 14.29
C ASP A 180 12.09 -16.63 14.53
N ASP A 181 12.03 -17.28 15.69
CA ASP A 181 10.98 -18.24 16.01
C ASP A 181 9.67 -17.58 16.50
N GLU A 182 9.74 -16.31 16.90
CA GLU A 182 8.59 -15.48 17.29
C GLU A 182 7.99 -14.72 16.10
N GLY A 183 8.67 -14.70 14.95
CA GLY A 183 8.23 -14.01 13.73
C GLY A 183 8.75 -12.58 13.62
N GLU A 184 9.74 -12.22 14.43
CA GLU A 184 10.38 -10.90 14.38
C GLU A 184 11.50 -10.87 13.35
N ILE A 185 11.70 -9.71 12.72
CA ILE A 185 12.74 -9.51 11.71
C ILE A 185 14.12 -9.54 12.38
N MET A 186 15.03 -10.31 11.81
CA MET A 186 16.42 -10.43 12.25
C MET A 186 17.38 -9.70 11.32
N GLU A 187 18.43 -9.12 11.89
CA GLU A 187 19.56 -8.51 11.15
C GLU A 187 20.52 -9.56 10.57
N ASP A 188 20.55 -10.77 11.13
CA ASP A 188 21.48 -11.83 10.74
C ASP A 188 20.73 -13.11 10.38
N SER A 189 21.21 -13.81 9.36
CA SER A 189 20.67 -15.10 8.91
C SER A 189 21.43 -16.28 9.49
N SER A 190 20.75 -17.43 9.57
CA SER A 190 21.40 -18.72 9.80
C SER A 190 21.81 -19.40 8.48
N GLU A 191 22.79 -20.32 8.54
CA GLU A 191 23.21 -21.13 7.38
C GLU A 191 22.04 -21.89 6.72
N LEU A 192 21.04 -22.28 7.51
CA LEU A 192 19.86 -22.98 7.01
C LEU A 192 18.88 -22.03 6.33
N GLN A 193 18.72 -20.80 6.81
CA GLN A 193 17.91 -19.79 6.13
C GLN A 193 18.52 -19.39 4.78
N GLU A 194 19.84 -19.17 4.73
CA GLU A 194 20.57 -18.94 3.48
C GLU A 194 20.41 -20.09 2.49
N LYS A 195 20.40 -21.33 2.99
CA LYS A 195 20.13 -22.51 2.16
C LYS A 195 18.71 -22.50 1.56
N GLY A 196 17.74 -21.90 2.26
CA GLY A 196 16.40 -21.65 1.72
C GLY A 196 16.40 -20.67 0.55
N ILE A 197 17.17 -19.58 0.66
CA ILE A 197 17.36 -18.61 -0.42
C ILE A 197 17.95 -19.28 -1.66
N SER A 198 19.07 -20.01 -1.51
CA SER A 198 19.68 -20.72 -2.64
C SER A 198 18.72 -21.75 -3.26
N TYR A 199 17.92 -22.44 -2.44
CA TYR A 199 16.91 -23.37 -2.95
C TYR A 199 15.85 -22.64 -3.79
N LEU A 200 15.36 -21.49 -3.33
CA LEU A 200 14.40 -20.66 -4.04
C LEU A 200 14.97 -20.21 -5.39
N GLU A 201 16.20 -19.71 -5.45
CA GLU A 201 16.84 -19.29 -6.71
C GLU A 201 16.89 -20.43 -7.73
N ASP A 202 17.33 -21.61 -7.29
CA ASP A 202 17.50 -22.80 -8.13
C ASP A 202 16.16 -23.41 -8.60
N HIS A 203 15.08 -23.23 -7.83
CA HIS A 203 13.77 -23.89 -8.06
C HIS A 203 12.61 -22.91 -8.26
N GLN A 204 12.90 -21.63 -8.52
CA GLN A 204 11.91 -20.55 -8.59
C GLN A 204 10.73 -20.81 -9.54
N GLU A 205 10.94 -21.50 -10.66
CA GLU A 205 9.86 -21.87 -11.60
C GLU A 205 8.90 -22.90 -10.98
N GLU A 206 9.43 -23.96 -10.38
CA GLU A 206 8.65 -25.04 -9.78
C GLU A 206 7.82 -24.50 -8.59
N ILE A 207 8.46 -23.72 -7.72
CA ILE A 207 7.81 -23.11 -6.55
C ILE A 207 6.63 -22.25 -6.98
N LEU A 208 6.84 -21.35 -7.95
CA LEU A 208 5.79 -20.47 -8.45
C LEU A 208 4.64 -21.27 -9.09
N HIS A 209 4.95 -22.31 -9.86
CA HIS A 209 3.94 -23.15 -10.49
C HIS A 209 3.10 -23.90 -9.46
N THR A 210 3.72 -24.43 -8.40
CA THR A 210 2.98 -25.08 -7.31
C THR A 210 2.07 -24.07 -6.62
N MET A 211 2.60 -22.90 -6.21
CA MET A 211 1.82 -21.85 -5.53
C MET A 211 0.58 -21.45 -6.34
N LEU A 212 0.77 -21.07 -7.60
CA LEU A 212 -0.32 -20.66 -8.47
C LEU A 212 -1.25 -21.83 -8.84
N GLY A 213 -0.71 -23.06 -8.88
CA GLY A 213 -1.47 -24.28 -9.10
C GLY A 213 -2.43 -24.60 -7.96
N GLU A 214 -2.00 -24.45 -6.71
CA GLU A 214 -2.86 -24.60 -5.54
C GLU A 214 -3.88 -23.46 -5.44
N LEU A 215 -3.46 -22.22 -5.71
CA LEU A 215 -4.37 -21.07 -5.78
C LEU A 215 -5.48 -21.31 -6.81
N LEU A 216 -5.13 -21.80 -8.01
CA LEU A 216 -6.10 -22.08 -9.07
C LEU A 216 -7.22 -23.03 -8.64
N LYS A 217 -6.93 -23.98 -7.73
CA LYS A 217 -7.93 -24.95 -7.24
C LYS A 217 -8.95 -24.28 -6.31
N ILE A 218 -8.50 -23.37 -5.45
CA ILE A 218 -9.36 -22.72 -4.45
C ILE A 218 -10.01 -21.43 -4.97
N TYR A 219 -9.46 -20.85 -6.03
CA TYR A 219 -9.89 -19.56 -6.58
C TYR A 219 -11.40 -19.47 -6.90
N PRO A 220 -12.07 -20.51 -7.46
CA PRO A 220 -13.52 -20.46 -7.67
C PRO A 220 -14.36 -20.37 -6.38
N ASP A 221 -13.84 -20.87 -5.26
CA ASP A 221 -14.51 -20.75 -3.96
C ASP A 221 -14.22 -19.38 -3.33
N LEU A 222 -13.01 -18.83 -3.52
CA LEU A 222 -12.71 -17.44 -3.18
C LEU A 222 -13.64 -16.47 -3.94
N GLN A 223 -13.83 -16.66 -5.26
CA GLN A 223 -14.75 -15.85 -6.06
C GLN A 223 -16.18 -15.84 -5.49
N LYS A 224 -16.66 -16.97 -4.95
CA LYS A 224 -17.99 -17.05 -4.32
C LYS A 224 -18.03 -16.38 -2.95
N ALA A 225 -16.91 -16.38 -2.22
CA ALA A 225 -16.83 -15.75 -0.90
C ALA A 225 -16.85 -14.21 -1.01
N TYR A 226 -16.14 -13.64 -1.99
CA TYR A 226 -16.15 -12.20 -2.26
C TYR A 226 -17.45 -11.72 -2.94
N ASP A 227 -18.08 -12.57 -3.76
CA ASP A 227 -19.41 -12.32 -4.37
C ASP A 227 -19.53 -10.99 -5.15
N TYR A 228 -18.46 -10.59 -5.85
CA TYR A 228 -18.48 -9.39 -6.69
C TYR A 228 -19.52 -9.49 -7.80
N THR A 229 -20.15 -8.37 -8.14
CA THR A 229 -21.03 -8.29 -9.31
C THR A 229 -20.26 -8.57 -10.60
N GLU A 230 -20.93 -9.04 -11.66
CA GLU A 230 -20.27 -9.43 -12.92
C GLU A 230 -19.36 -8.34 -13.53
N GLU A 231 -19.71 -7.06 -13.33
CA GLU A 231 -18.87 -5.96 -13.80
C GLU A 231 -17.54 -5.89 -13.04
N TYR A 232 -17.56 -5.95 -11.71
CA TYR A 232 -16.36 -5.89 -10.86
C TYR A 232 -15.58 -7.18 -10.87
N LYS A 233 -16.27 -8.31 -10.89
CA LYS A 233 -15.67 -9.63 -11.02
C LYS A 233 -14.76 -9.70 -12.23
N LYS A 234 -15.17 -9.12 -13.38
CA LYS A 234 -14.34 -9.14 -14.59
C LYS A 234 -12.97 -8.46 -14.40
N ASP A 235 -12.90 -7.44 -13.58
CA ASP A 235 -11.70 -6.63 -13.37
C ASP A 235 -10.88 -7.14 -12.17
N CYS A 236 -11.54 -7.42 -11.03
CA CYS A 236 -10.90 -7.80 -9.78
C CYS A 236 -10.71 -9.31 -9.62
N MET A 237 -11.69 -10.14 -10.04
CA MET A 237 -11.62 -11.59 -9.91
C MET A 237 -12.09 -12.32 -11.18
N PRO A 238 -11.45 -12.11 -12.35
CA PRO A 238 -11.90 -12.74 -13.59
C PRO A 238 -11.80 -14.26 -13.48
N ASP A 239 -12.59 -14.97 -14.28
CA ASP A 239 -12.48 -16.43 -14.36
C ASP A 239 -11.11 -16.84 -14.93
N ILE A 240 -10.34 -17.58 -14.15
CA ILE A 240 -9.01 -18.06 -14.52
C ILE A 240 -9.04 -19.57 -14.69
N LYS A 241 -8.44 -20.06 -15.79
CA LYS A 241 -8.39 -21.49 -16.14
C LYS A 241 -6.99 -22.08 -16.08
N THR A 242 -5.96 -21.24 -16.06
CA THR A 242 -4.55 -21.65 -16.06
C THR A 242 -3.76 -20.69 -15.18
N ILE A 243 -2.66 -21.15 -14.60
CA ILE A 243 -1.80 -20.34 -13.72
C ILE A 243 -1.34 -19.03 -14.39
N LYS A 244 -1.16 -19.04 -15.72
CA LYS A 244 -0.79 -17.85 -16.51
C LYS A 244 -1.81 -16.72 -16.38
N GLY A 245 -3.08 -17.01 -16.08
CA GLY A 245 -4.09 -15.98 -15.85
C GLY A 245 -3.77 -15.05 -14.67
N PHE A 246 -3.04 -15.54 -13.66
CA PHE A 246 -2.62 -14.75 -12.49
C PHE A 246 -1.49 -13.76 -12.79
N SER A 247 -0.70 -13.96 -13.85
CA SER A 247 0.48 -13.10 -14.17
C SER A 247 0.18 -11.60 -14.21
N GLY A 248 -1.02 -11.22 -14.62
CA GLY A 248 -1.44 -9.82 -14.64
C GLY A 248 -2.52 -9.49 -13.61
N LEU A 249 -2.72 -10.32 -12.60
CA LEU A 249 -3.51 -9.99 -11.43
C LEU A 249 -2.61 -9.81 -10.21
N LEU A 250 -1.66 -10.72 -10.03
CA LEU A 250 -0.77 -10.72 -8.88
C LEU A 250 0.54 -9.99 -9.19
N SER A 251 1.11 -9.42 -8.13
CA SER A 251 2.47 -8.87 -8.08
C SER A 251 3.14 -9.33 -6.80
N PRO A 252 4.29 -10.02 -6.84
CA PRO A 252 5.07 -10.31 -5.63
C PRO A 252 5.45 -9.01 -4.92
N THR A 253 5.37 -8.97 -3.59
CA THR A 253 5.73 -7.78 -2.80
C THR A 253 6.96 -8.03 -1.95
N ILE A 254 6.90 -9.03 -1.08
CA ILE A 254 7.95 -9.38 -0.14
C ILE A 254 7.84 -10.87 0.20
N PHE A 255 8.95 -11.47 0.65
CA PHE A 255 8.90 -12.79 1.27
C PHE A 255 9.72 -12.86 2.54
N TYR A 256 9.44 -13.87 3.36
CA TYR A 256 10.03 -14.06 4.67
C TYR A 256 10.62 -15.45 4.78
N VAL A 257 11.87 -15.55 5.23
CA VAL A 257 12.54 -16.83 5.46
C VAL A 257 12.56 -17.13 6.95
N THR A 258 11.76 -18.11 7.36
CA THR A 258 11.55 -18.41 8.76
C THR A 258 12.75 -19.16 9.37
N SER A 259 12.92 -19.05 10.69
CA SER A 259 13.86 -19.88 11.46
C SER A 259 13.39 -21.34 11.64
N VAL A 260 12.15 -21.65 11.26
CA VAL A 260 11.55 -22.98 11.42
C VAL A 260 12.09 -23.93 10.36
N ILE A 261 12.72 -25.02 10.78
CA ILE A 261 13.41 -25.95 9.87
C ILE A 261 12.69 -27.30 9.79
N LYS A 262 12.47 -27.78 8.56
CA LYS A 262 12.07 -29.16 8.25
C LYS A 262 12.90 -29.70 7.11
N ASP A 263 13.38 -30.94 7.24
CA ASP A 263 14.21 -31.62 6.23
C ASP A 263 15.44 -30.83 5.78
N ASP A 264 16.10 -30.14 6.71
CA ASP A 264 17.25 -29.24 6.48
C ASP A 264 16.95 -28.01 5.60
N TYR A 265 15.69 -27.58 5.49
CA TYR A 265 15.29 -26.35 4.80
C TYR A 265 14.32 -25.52 5.66
N PRO A 266 14.37 -24.19 5.56
CA PRO A 266 13.41 -23.31 6.21
C PRO A 266 12.07 -23.33 5.47
N TYR A 267 11.04 -22.82 6.13
CA TYR A 267 9.82 -22.39 5.44
C TYR A 267 10.00 -20.98 4.90
N ILE A 268 9.38 -20.70 3.75
CA ILE A 268 9.38 -19.38 3.12
C ILE A 268 7.93 -18.94 2.92
N GLY A 269 7.57 -17.79 3.48
CA GLY A 269 6.27 -17.19 3.25
C GLY A 269 6.34 -16.06 2.24
N PHE A 270 5.40 -16.00 1.31
CA PHE A 270 5.38 -15.02 0.22
C PHE A 270 4.11 -14.17 0.28
N SER A 271 4.26 -12.86 0.12
CA SER A 271 3.16 -11.91 -0.02
C SER A 271 3.04 -11.42 -1.46
N PHE A 272 1.79 -11.25 -1.91
CA PHE A 272 1.46 -10.74 -3.23
C PHE A 272 0.36 -9.71 -3.12
N ASN A 273 0.50 -8.60 -3.85
CA ASN A 273 -0.62 -7.74 -4.12
C ASN A 273 -1.68 -8.51 -4.89
N CYS A 274 -2.95 -8.36 -4.50
CA CYS A 274 -4.06 -8.95 -5.24
C CYS A 274 -5.23 -7.97 -5.44
N PRO A 275 -5.90 -8.03 -6.60
CA PRO A 275 -6.92 -7.05 -6.96
C PRO A 275 -8.27 -7.25 -6.26
N TRP A 276 -8.44 -8.35 -5.52
CA TRP A 276 -9.69 -8.69 -4.83
C TRP A 276 -9.66 -8.44 -3.34
N ASP A 277 -8.50 -8.12 -2.77
CA ASP A 277 -8.36 -7.74 -1.37
C ASP A 277 -7.19 -6.78 -1.22
N ILE A 278 -7.44 -5.50 -1.51
CA ILE A 278 -6.40 -4.45 -1.49
C ILE A 278 -5.98 -4.07 -0.07
N GLU A 279 -6.73 -4.50 0.96
CA GLU A 279 -6.43 -4.20 2.36
C GLU A 279 -5.54 -5.30 2.96
N HIS A 280 -5.79 -6.56 2.62
CA HIS A 280 -5.11 -7.70 3.25
C HIS A 280 -4.18 -8.48 2.31
N ASP A 281 -4.28 -8.27 1.00
CA ASP A 281 -3.46 -8.93 -0.01
C ASP A 281 -3.50 -10.47 0.07
N LEU A 282 -2.57 -11.15 -0.62
CA LEU A 282 -2.52 -12.62 -0.69
C LEU A 282 -1.20 -13.12 -0.09
N GLY A 283 -1.29 -14.11 0.79
CA GLY A 283 -0.14 -14.79 1.40
C GLY A 283 -0.09 -16.28 1.09
N PHE A 284 1.14 -16.79 1.00
CA PHE A 284 1.45 -18.21 0.92
C PHE A 284 2.47 -18.58 1.99
N MET A 285 2.33 -19.76 2.57
CA MET A 285 3.39 -20.41 3.33
C MET A 285 3.86 -21.63 2.56
N VAL A 286 5.16 -21.74 2.30
CA VAL A 286 5.76 -22.77 1.44
C VAL A 286 6.90 -23.46 2.18
N HIS A 287 6.99 -24.78 2.02
CA HIS A 287 8.17 -25.55 2.38
C HIS A 287 8.73 -26.21 1.13
N LYS A 288 9.90 -25.73 0.67
CA LYS A 288 10.50 -26.10 -0.61
C LYS A 288 9.53 -25.88 -1.78
N ASP A 289 9.07 -26.95 -2.42
CA ASP A 289 8.16 -26.99 -3.57
C ASP A 289 6.70 -27.27 -3.20
N ARG A 290 6.38 -27.31 -1.89
CA ARG A 290 5.03 -27.61 -1.39
C ARG A 290 4.41 -26.39 -0.70
N VAL A 291 3.19 -26.05 -1.12
CA VAL A 291 2.35 -25.08 -0.39
C VAL A 291 1.81 -25.73 0.88
N VAL A 292 2.06 -25.08 2.01
CA VAL A 292 1.54 -25.44 3.33
C VAL A 292 0.15 -24.85 3.50
N GLU A 293 0.01 -23.55 3.23
CA GLU A 293 -1.23 -22.81 3.41
C GLU A 293 -1.31 -21.58 2.49
N ILE A 294 -2.53 -21.13 2.19
CA ILE A 294 -2.83 -19.92 1.43
C ILE A 294 -3.83 -19.10 2.26
N GLY A 295 -3.55 -17.82 2.45
CA GLY A 295 -4.36 -16.89 3.24
C GLY A 295 -4.16 -15.44 2.81
N ASP A 296 -4.43 -14.51 3.72
CA ASP A 296 -4.04 -13.11 3.54
C ASP A 296 -2.52 -12.94 3.64
N ALA A 297 -2.00 -11.75 3.34
CA ALA A 297 -0.56 -11.49 3.37
C ALA A 297 0.08 -11.67 4.75
N ALA A 298 -0.69 -11.61 5.85
CA ALA A 298 -0.16 -11.81 7.21
C ALA A 298 0.34 -13.24 7.44
N LEU A 299 -0.25 -14.20 6.74
CA LEU A 299 0.19 -15.59 6.74
C LEU A 299 1.66 -15.76 6.33
N ALA A 300 2.21 -14.86 5.51
CA ALA A 300 3.57 -14.96 5.02
C ALA A 300 4.64 -14.84 6.13
N PHE A 301 4.34 -14.17 7.24
CA PHE A 301 5.25 -14.06 8.39
C PHE A 301 4.76 -14.82 9.63
N ASP A 302 3.68 -15.61 9.52
CA ASP A 302 3.17 -16.41 10.63
C ASP A 302 4.01 -17.69 10.85
N THR A 303 4.94 -17.64 11.81
CA THR A 303 5.78 -18.79 12.17
C THR A 303 4.99 -19.94 12.78
N PHE A 304 3.80 -19.71 13.33
CA PHE A 304 2.98 -20.77 13.93
C PHE A 304 2.55 -21.81 12.89
N ILE A 305 2.20 -21.38 11.68
CA ILE A 305 1.82 -22.27 10.57
C ILE A 305 3.00 -23.18 10.19
N ALA A 306 4.19 -22.59 10.06
CA ALA A 306 5.42 -23.34 9.79
C ALA A 306 5.73 -24.34 10.92
N GLN A 307 5.63 -23.92 12.18
CA GLN A 307 5.87 -24.77 13.35
C GLN A 307 4.90 -25.95 13.43
N ASN A 308 3.62 -25.71 13.15
CA ASN A 308 2.59 -26.74 13.17
C ASN A 308 2.84 -27.79 12.07
N ASP A 309 3.15 -27.36 10.83
CA ASP A 309 3.49 -28.27 9.75
C ASP A 309 4.81 -29.03 9.99
N ALA A 310 5.79 -28.40 10.64
CA ALA A 310 7.06 -29.04 10.99
C ALA A 310 6.89 -30.24 11.94
N GLN A 311 5.80 -30.25 12.73
CA GLN A 311 5.46 -31.35 13.63
C GLN A 311 4.71 -32.49 12.93
N LEU A 312 4.16 -32.27 11.73
CA LEU A 312 3.49 -33.29 10.94
C LEU A 312 4.54 -34.20 10.28
N ARG A 313 4.42 -35.51 10.55
CA ARG A 313 5.32 -36.57 10.07
C ARG A 313 5.19 -36.87 8.59
#